data_AF-A0A519SZT4-F1
#
_entry.id   AF-A0A519SZT4-F1
#
_cell.length_a   1.000
_cell.length_b   1.000
_cell.length_c   1.000
_cell.angle_alpha   90.00
_cell.angle_beta   90.00
_cell.angle_gamma   90.00
#
_symmetry.space_group_name_H-M   'P 1'
#
loop_
_entity.id
_entity.type
_entity.pdbx_description
1 polymer ?
#
loop_
_entity_poly.entity_id
_entity_poly.type
_entity_poly.pdbx_seq_one_letter_code
_entity_poly.pdbx_strand_id
1 'polypeptide(L)'
;GKYHALRRSFAPASAGGLSAEVLASLSQALRQPRTYKQRFTVRLRGSLHLLAIDEVTHLQAEEGLVFAIDQRGTRYPLSGTLTELEQQLDPARFFRLNRSEVVNISYIDKAEPYGKDRLAIKLKTSPDFLLTSATHTAGFRKWLDT
;
A
#
# COMPACT_ATOMS: atom_id res chain seq x y z
N GLY A 1 45.39 -10.44 -24.56
CA GLY A 1 44.52 -9.26 -24.36
C GLY A 1 43.49 -9.55 -23.29
N LYS A 2 43.26 -8.59 -22.37
CA LYS A 2 42.52 -8.70 -21.09
C LYS A 2 41.01 -9.06 -21.17
N TYR A 3 40.52 -9.63 -22.27
CA TYR A 3 39.09 -9.88 -22.51
C TYR A 3 38.63 -11.36 -22.44
N HIS A 4 39.54 -12.32 -22.21
CA HIS A 4 39.15 -13.73 -22.07
C HIS A 4 38.82 -14.18 -20.63
N ALA A 5 39.10 -13.36 -19.61
CA ALA A 5 38.93 -13.74 -18.21
C ALA A 5 37.58 -13.35 -17.59
N LEU A 6 36.68 -12.69 -18.33
CA LEU A 6 35.35 -12.25 -17.84
C LEU A 6 34.18 -13.00 -18.47
N ARG A 7 34.42 -14.20 -19.02
CA ARG A 7 33.38 -15.07 -19.59
C ARG A 7 33.17 -16.39 -18.83
N ARG A 8 33.71 -16.52 -17.61
CA ARG A 8 33.65 -17.74 -16.80
C ARG A 8 32.83 -17.64 -15.51
N SER A 9 32.15 -16.53 -15.26
CA SER A 9 31.28 -16.35 -14.08
C SER A 9 29.78 -16.29 -14.39
N PHE A 10 29.38 -16.45 -15.65
CA PHE A 10 27.98 -16.65 -16.05
C PHE A 10 27.85 -17.94 -16.85
N ALA A 11 28.21 -19.07 -16.23
CA ALA A 11 27.57 -20.31 -16.63
C ALA A 11 26.12 -20.24 -16.11
N PRO A 12 25.10 -20.59 -16.90
CA PRO A 12 23.78 -20.82 -16.33
C PRO A 12 23.97 -21.90 -15.26
N ALA A 13 23.61 -21.58 -14.01
CA ALA A 13 23.40 -22.62 -13.03
C ALA A 13 22.47 -23.64 -13.71
N SER A 14 22.93 -24.88 -13.80
CA SER A 14 22.15 -25.97 -14.36
C SER A 14 20.75 -25.92 -13.75
N ALA A 15 19.73 -26.08 -14.60
CA ALA A 15 18.37 -26.31 -14.18
C ALA A 15 18.27 -27.69 -13.50
N GLY A 16 18.95 -27.85 -12.36
CA GLY A 16 18.56 -28.82 -11.36
C GLY A 16 17.22 -28.35 -10.84
N GLY A 17 16.19 -29.17 -11.01
CA GLY A 17 14.86 -28.86 -10.50
C GLY A 17 14.93 -28.39 -9.05
N LEU A 18 14.10 -27.42 -8.69
CA LEU A 18 13.97 -26.97 -7.31
C LEU A 18 13.75 -28.20 -6.42
N SER A 19 14.59 -28.39 -5.40
CA SER A 19 14.43 -29.54 -4.50
C SER A 19 13.07 -29.46 -3.81
N ALA A 20 12.49 -30.62 -3.52
CA ALA A 20 11.21 -30.70 -2.81
C ALA A 20 11.26 -29.96 -1.46
N GLU A 21 12.43 -29.94 -0.81
CA GLU A 21 12.69 -29.21 0.44
C GLU A 21 12.64 -27.68 0.26
N VAL A 22 13.21 -27.17 -0.84
CA VAL A 22 13.13 -25.74 -1.18
C VAL A 22 11.69 -25.35 -1.52
N LEU A 23 10.98 -26.18 -2.28
CA LEU A 23 9.55 -25.96 -2.61
C LEU A 23 8.66 -26.01 -1.36
N ALA A 24 8.91 -26.93 -0.44
CA ALA A 24 8.19 -27.04 0.83
C ALA A 24 8.45 -25.82 1.73
N SER A 25 9.71 -25.39 1.84
CA SER A 25 10.09 -24.21 2.63
C SER A 25 9.49 -22.91 2.07
N LEU A 26 9.51 -22.73 0.74
CA LEU A 26 8.84 -21.61 0.06
C LEU A 26 7.33 -21.66 0.28
N SER A 27 6.70 -22.82 0.11
CA SER A 27 5.27 -23.00 0.34
C SER A 27 4.89 -22.68 1.79
N GLN A 28 5.71 -23.07 2.76
CA GLN A 28 5.50 -22.78 4.17
C GLN A 28 5.69 -21.28 4.48
N ALA A 29 6.70 -20.63 3.90
CA ALA A 29 6.90 -19.19 4.03
C ALA A 29 5.73 -18.39 3.43
N LEU A 30 5.20 -18.82 2.27
CA LEU A 30 4.03 -18.22 1.62
C LEU A 30 2.71 -18.45 2.39
N ARG A 31 2.65 -19.49 3.24
CA ARG A 31 1.48 -19.81 4.08
C ARG A 31 1.43 -19.03 5.39
N GLN A 32 2.47 -18.28 5.76
CA GLN A 32 2.39 -17.46 6.97
C GLN A 32 1.38 -16.33 6.74
N PRO A 33 0.31 -16.25 7.55
CA PRO A 33 -0.67 -15.18 7.41
C PRO A 33 0.05 -13.85 7.65
N ARG A 34 0.07 -12.98 6.63
CA ARG A 34 0.56 -11.61 6.81
C ARG A 34 -0.31 -10.96 7.87
N THR A 35 0.31 -10.57 8.98
CA THR A 35 -0.39 -9.85 10.04
C THR A 35 -0.32 -8.36 9.70
N TYR A 36 -1.47 -7.79 9.36
CA TYR A 36 -1.59 -6.36 9.11
C TYR A 36 -1.72 -5.57 10.41
N LYS A 37 -1.27 -4.32 10.37
CA LYS A 37 -1.32 -3.41 11.51
C LYS A 37 -2.77 -3.20 11.93
N GLN A 38 -3.03 -3.17 13.24
CA GLN A 38 -4.36 -2.92 13.81
C GLN A 38 -4.50 -1.49 14.35
N ARG A 39 -3.38 -0.82 14.62
CA ARG A 39 -3.35 0.57 15.09
C ARG A 39 -2.08 1.30 14.67
N PHE A 40 -2.16 2.58 14.35
CA PHE A 40 -0.99 3.46 14.31
C PHE A 40 -0.70 4.00 15.71
N THR A 41 0.59 4.12 16.01
CA THR A 41 1.07 4.71 17.25
C THR A 41 1.65 6.06 16.91
N VAL A 42 1.02 7.13 17.38
CA VAL A 42 1.31 8.51 16.98
C VAL A 42 1.78 9.29 18.19
N ARG A 43 2.96 9.92 18.10
CA ARG A 43 3.46 10.80 19.16
C ARG A 43 2.96 12.21 18.93
N LEU A 44 2.11 12.72 19.82
CA LEU A 44 1.60 14.09 19.77
C LEU A 44 1.84 14.76 21.11
N ARG A 45 2.54 15.90 21.11
CA ARG A 45 2.73 16.78 22.27
C ARG A 45 3.15 16.05 23.56
N GLY A 46 4.07 15.09 23.44
CA GLY A 46 4.58 14.33 24.59
C GLY A 46 3.72 13.14 25.04
N SER A 47 2.62 12.85 24.33
CA SER A 47 1.73 11.72 24.61
C SER A 47 1.69 10.74 23.43
N LEU A 48 1.32 9.48 23.73
CA LEU A 48 1.21 8.40 22.75
C LEU A 48 -0.26 8.15 22.43
N HIS A 49 -0.66 8.44 21.20
CA HIS A 49 -2.01 8.18 20.72
C HIS A 49 -2.02 6.86 19.94
N LEU A 50 -3.02 6.03 20.23
CA LEU A 50 -3.29 4.81 19.47
C LEU A 50 -4.47 5.09 18.55
N LEU A 51 -4.20 5.22 17.25
CA LEU A 51 -5.23 5.40 16.22
C LEU A 51 -5.58 4.03 15.64
N ALA A 52 -6.82 3.59 15.80
CA ALA A 52 -7.26 2.32 15.23
C ALA A 52 -7.26 2.41 13.69
N ILE A 53 -6.81 1.36 13.00
CA ILE A 53 -6.83 1.33 11.53
C ILE A 53 -8.26 1.45 10.99
N ASP A 54 -9.24 0.93 11.74
CA ASP A 54 -10.65 1.02 11.39
C ASP A 54 -11.18 2.45 11.36
N GLU A 55 -10.56 3.38 12.09
CA GLU A 55 -10.94 4.80 12.09
C GLU A 55 -10.25 5.59 10.96
N VAL A 56 -9.28 5.00 10.26
CA VAL A 56 -8.49 5.66 9.21
C VAL A 56 -9.22 5.62 7.88
N THR A 57 -9.51 6.80 7.34
CA THR A 57 -10.17 6.96 6.03
C THR A 57 -9.18 6.80 4.88
N HIS A 58 -8.02 7.44 5.00
CA HIS A 58 -6.94 7.36 4.03
C HIS A 58 -5.62 7.80 4.67
N LEU A 59 -4.52 7.39 4.05
CA LEU A 59 -3.21 7.98 4.26
C LEU A 59 -2.92 8.99 3.15
N GLN A 60 -2.26 10.09 3.51
CA GLN A 60 -1.88 11.16 2.60
C GLN A 60 -0.42 11.53 2.77
N ALA A 61 0.35 11.56 1.69
CA ALA A 61 1.71 12.08 1.66
C ALA A 61 1.72 13.52 1.14
N GLU A 62 2.24 14.42 1.97
CA GLU A 62 2.27 15.87 1.73
C GLU A 62 3.57 16.44 2.30
N GLU A 63 4.30 17.24 1.50
CA GLU A 63 5.54 17.91 1.91
C GLU A 63 6.60 17.00 2.57
N GLY A 64 6.70 15.74 2.10
CA GLY A 64 7.66 14.76 2.63
C GLY A 64 7.24 14.07 3.93
N LEU A 65 6.05 14.38 4.45
CA LEU A 65 5.44 13.71 5.59
C LEU A 65 4.27 12.84 5.14
N VAL A 66 3.93 11.83 5.95
CA VAL A 66 2.72 11.03 5.75
C VAL A 66 1.78 11.26 6.91
N PHE A 67 0.50 11.45 6.62
CA PHE A 67 -0.56 11.60 7.59
C PHE A 67 -1.57 10.46 7.47
N ALA A 68 -2.02 9.91 8.58
CA ALA A 68 -3.31 9.22 8.63
C ALA A 68 -4.42 10.22 8.91
N ILE A 69 -5.49 10.14 8.14
CA ILE A 69 -6.69 10.97 8.31
C ILE A 69 -7.78 10.10 8.91
N ASP A 70 -8.23 10.45 10.12
CA ASP A 70 -9.34 9.71 10.74
C ASP A 70 -10.70 10.11 10.16
N GLN A 71 -11.75 9.39 10.53
CA GLN A 71 -13.13 9.64 10.11
C GLN A 71 -13.69 11.01 10.54
N ARG A 72 -13.01 11.72 11.46
CA ARG A 72 -13.34 13.09 11.88
C ARG A 72 -12.55 14.15 11.09
N GLY A 73 -11.68 13.72 10.16
CA GLY A 73 -10.78 14.61 9.42
C GLY A 73 -9.52 15.01 10.18
N THR A 74 -9.26 14.42 11.35
CA THR A 74 -8.07 14.72 12.15
C THR A 74 -6.83 14.13 11.48
N ARG A 75 -5.76 14.93 11.39
CA ARG A 75 -4.49 14.55 10.77
C ARG A 75 -3.51 14.04 11.82
N TYR A 76 -3.01 12.82 11.62
CA TYR A 76 -2.04 12.18 12.49
C TYR A 76 -0.73 11.95 11.74
N PRO A 77 0.38 12.64 12.08
CA PRO A 77 1.66 12.43 11.41
C PRO A 77 2.20 11.03 11.70
N LEU A 78 2.57 10.31 10.66
CA LEU A 78 3.15 8.97 10.73
C LEU A 78 4.65 9.03 10.41
N SER A 79 5.40 8.10 10.98
CA SER A 79 6.81 7.92 10.65
C SER A 79 6.96 6.89 9.53
N GLY A 80 7.77 7.23 8.52
CA GLY A 80 8.02 6.39 7.35
C GLY A 80 7.40 6.96 6.07
N THR A 81 7.66 6.27 4.97
CA THR A 81 7.13 6.60 3.65
C THR A 81 5.75 5.99 3.44
N LEU A 82 4.98 6.57 2.50
CA LEU A 82 3.64 6.04 2.18
C LEU A 82 3.71 4.60 1.68
N THR A 83 4.76 4.23 0.95
CA THR A 83 4.99 2.87 0.46
C THR A 83 5.25 1.88 1.60
N GLU A 84 6.06 2.25 2.59
CA GLU A 84 6.33 1.38 3.75
C GLU A 84 5.08 1.20 4.63
N LEU A 85 4.27 2.26 4.76
CA LEU A 85 3.04 2.23 5.54
C LEU A 85 1.95 1.42 4.83
N GLU A 86 1.82 1.55 3.52
CA GLU A 86 0.91 0.76 2.68
C GLU A 86 1.15 -0.74 2.84
N GLN A 87 2.41 -1.19 2.87
CA GLN A 87 2.74 -2.61 3.03
C GLN A 87 2.32 -3.21 4.38
N GLN A 88 2.07 -2.36 5.39
CA GLN A 88 1.61 -2.77 6.71
C GLN A 88 0.08 -2.84 6.81
N LEU A 89 -0.64 -2.34 5.80
CA LEU A 89 -2.09 -2.30 5.76
C LEU A 89 -2.65 -3.49 4.98
N ASP A 90 -3.86 -3.88 5.35
CA ASP A 90 -4.58 -4.96 4.68
C ASP A 90 -4.98 -4.51 3.25
N PRO A 91 -4.44 -5.13 2.18
CA PRO A 91 -4.74 -4.77 0.81
C PRO A 91 -6.18 -5.09 0.41
N ALA A 92 -6.92 -5.90 1.16
CA ALA A 92 -8.36 -6.07 0.95
C ALA A 92 -9.15 -4.82 1.41
N ARG A 93 -8.55 -4.01 2.28
CA ARG A 93 -9.19 -2.81 2.86
C ARG A 93 -8.61 -1.52 2.33
N PHE A 94 -7.32 -1.51 1.99
CA PHE A 94 -6.59 -0.33 1.57
C PHE A 94 -6.04 -0.44 0.15
N PHE A 95 -6.17 0.65 -0.62
CA PHE A 95 -5.68 0.71 -2.00
C PHE A 95 -4.94 2.02 -2.30
N ARG A 96 -3.83 1.94 -3.02
CA ARG A 96 -3.06 3.10 -3.49
C ARG A 96 -3.74 3.78 -4.67
N LEU A 97 -4.30 4.97 -4.49
CA LEU A 97 -4.96 5.70 -5.56
C LEU A 97 -3.96 6.37 -6.50
N ASN A 98 -2.89 6.94 -5.94
CA ASN A 98 -1.86 7.65 -6.67
C ASN A 98 -0.57 7.74 -5.82
N ARG A 99 0.41 8.55 -6.24
CA ARG A 99 1.69 8.68 -5.51
C ARG A 99 1.58 9.25 -4.09
N SER A 100 0.46 9.88 -3.74
CA SER A 100 0.25 10.59 -2.48
C SER A 100 -0.89 10.04 -1.62
N GLU A 101 -1.75 9.16 -2.12
CA GLU A 101 -2.92 8.70 -1.35
C GLU A 101 -3.11 7.18 -1.34
N VAL A 102 -3.41 6.63 -0.16
CA VAL A 102 -3.90 5.25 0.06
C VAL A 102 -5.25 5.32 0.75
N VAL A 103 -6.32 4.78 0.16
CA VAL A 103 -7.70 4.90 0.66
C VAL A 103 -8.19 3.62 1.32
N ASN A 104 -9.05 3.74 2.34
CA ASN A 104 -9.79 2.63 2.96
C ASN A 104 -11.18 2.48 2.30
N ILE A 105 -11.49 1.28 1.81
CA ILE A 105 -12.77 0.99 1.12
C ILE A 105 -14.00 1.29 1.97
N SER A 106 -13.89 1.11 3.29
CA SER A 106 -15.02 1.27 4.23
C SER A 106 -15.59 2.70 4.22
N TYR A 107 -14.74 3.68 3.86
CA TYR A 107 -15.07 5.10 3.85
C TYR A 107 -15.36 5.66 2.46
N ILE A 108 -15.28 4.84 1.40
CA ILE A 108 -15.66 5.27 0.05
C ILE A 108 -17.18 5.32 -0.03
N ASP A 109 -17.71 6.46 -0.48
CA ASP A 109 -19.12 6.64 -0.81
C ASP A 109 -19.39 6.23 -2.26
N LYS A 110 -18.62 6.80 -3.19
CA LYS A 110 -18.71 6.51 -4.62
C LYS A 110 -17.41 6.83 -5.36
N ALA A 111 -17.25 6.20 -6.53
CA ALA A 111 -16.18 6.49 -7.46
C ALA A 111 -16.78 6.91 -8.81
N GLU A 112 -16.43 8.09 -9.30
CA GLU A 112 -17.02 8.69 -10.51
C GLU A 112 -15.95 9.01 -11.54
N PRO A 113 -16.23 8.91 -12.86
CA PRO A 113 -15.31 9.35 -13.89
C PRO A 113 -14.83 10.79 -13.67
N TYR A 114 -13.52 11.01 -13.74
CA TYR A 114 -12.91 12.33 -13.66
C TYR A 114 -11.96 12.52 -14.85
N GLY A 115 -12.42 13.28 -15.85
CA GLY A 115 -11.72 13.38 -17.12
C GLY A 115 -11.72 12.04 -17.88
N LYS A 116 -10.62 11.72 -18.57
CA LYS A 116 -10.56 10.59 -19.50
C LYS A 116 -10.15 9.26 -18.86
N ASP A 117 -9.19 9.30 -17.94
CA ASP A 117 -8.47 8.11 -17.47
C ASP A 117 -8.38 8.02 -15.93
N ARG A 118 -9.10 8.88 -15.21
CA ARG A 118 -9.09 8.92 -13.74
C ARG A 118 -10.49 8.77 -13.16
N LEU A 119 -10.51 8.49 -11.86
CA LEU A 119 -11.71 8.46 -11.04
C LEU A 119 -11.54 9.46 -9.89
N ALA A 120 -12.62 10.19 -9.60
CA ALA A 120 -12.79 10.93 -8.37
C ALA A 120 -13.45 10.00 -7.34
N ILE A 121 -12.78 9.84 -6.20
CA ILE A 121 -13.22 9.00 -5.09
C ILE A 121 -13.80 9.91 -4.02
N LYS A 122 -15.12 9.83 -3.84
CA LYS A 122 -15.83 10.56 -2.79
C LYS A 122 -15.82 9.74 -1.51
N LEU A 123 -15.43 10.39 -0.42
CA LEU A 123 -15.42 9.78 0.91
C LEU A 123 -16.70 10.16 1.66
N LYS A 124 -17.19 9.27 2.52
CA LYS A 124 -18.35 9.52 3.39
C LYS A 124 -18.12 10.65 4.40
N THR A 125 -16.86 10.94 4.71
CA THR A 125 -16.44 11.80 5.83
C THR A 125 -15.79 13.11 5.38
N SER A 126 -15.67 13.35 4.07
CA SER A 126 -15.01 14.54 3.52
C SER A 126 -15.80 15.11 2.34
N PRO A 127 -15.95 16.44 2.23
CA PRO A 127 -16.56 17.07 1.06
C PRO A 127 -15.67 16.96 -0.19
N ASP A 128 -14.36 16.85 0.01
CA ASP A 128 -13.37 16.75 -1.05
C ASP A 128 -13.34 15.34 -1.68
N PHE A 129 -12.67 15.21 -2.82
CA PHE A 129 -12.46 13.93 -3.47
C PHE A 129 -10.97 13.63 -3.59
N LEU A 130 -10.64 12.34 -3.50
CA LEU A 130 -9.31 11.84 -3.86
C LEU A 130 -9.31 11.47 -5.34
N LEU A 131 -8.13 11.44 -5.97
CA LEU A 131 -8.03 11.11 -7.40
C LEU A 131 -7.19 9.86 -7.61
N THR A 132 -7.68 8.95 -8.45
CA THR A 132 -6.77 7.95 -9.00
C THR A 132 -5.78 8.62 -9.94
N SER A 133 -4.57 8.07 -10.01
CA SER A 133 -3.71 8.28 -11.16
C SER A 133 -4.16 7.37 -12.31
N ALA A 134 -3.87 7.75 -13.56
CA ALA A 134 -4.22 6.97 -14.74
C ALA A 134 -3.73 5.52 -14.67
N THR A 135 -2.54 5.30 -14.10
CA THR A 135 -1.92 3.98 -13.93
C THR A 135 -2.63 3.10 -12.90
N HIS A 136 -3.25 3.71 -11.88
CA HIS A 136 -3.93 2.99 -10.80
C HIS A 136 -5.44 2.82 -11.06
N THR A 137 -6.03 3.58 -11.98
CA THR A 137 -7.48 3.53 -12.28
C THR A 137 -7.98 2.12 -12.63
N ALA A 138 -7.27 1.41 -13.52
CA ALA A 138 -7.69 0.07 -13.93
C ALA A 138 -7.60 -0.93 -12.77
N GLY A 139 -6.52 -0.85 -11.97
CA GLY A 139 -6.35 -1.68 -10.79
C GLY A 139 -7.39 -1.39 -9.72
N PHE A 140 -7.72 -0.12 -9.49
CA PHE A 140 -8.72 0.30 -8.51
C PHE A 140 -10.11 -0.23 -8.87
N ARG A 141 -10.53 -0.14 -10.14
CA ARG A 141 -11.80 -0.72 -10.59
C ARG A 141 -11.88 -2.21 -10.30
N LYS A 142 -10.84 -2.96 -10.68
CA LYS A 142 -10.78 -4.40 -10.42
C LYS A 142 -10.81 -4.72 -8.92
N TRP A 143 -10.16 -3.90 -8.11
CA TRP A 143 -10.11 -4.06 -6.65
C TRP A 143 -11.45 -3.81 -5.95
N LEU A 144 -12.31 -2.95 -6.50
CA LEU A 144 -13.66 -2.76 -5.95
C LEU A 144 -14.56 -4.00 -6.09
N ASP A 145 -14.24 -4.91 -7.01
CA ASP A 145 -15.00 -6.14 -7.28
C ASP A 145 -14.45 -7.38 -6.52
N THR A 146 -13.48 -7.20 -5.61
CA THR A 146 -12.85 -8.31 -4.86
C THR A 146 -13.44 -8.53 -3.47
#